data_AF-A0A0B6X633-F1
#
_entry.id   AF-A0A0B6X633-F1
#
_cell.length_a   1.000
_cell.length_b   1.000
_cell.length_c   1.000
_cell.angle_alpha   90.00
_cell.angle_beta   90.00
_cell.angle_gamma   90.00
#
_symmetry.space_group_name_H-M   'P 1'
#
loop_
_entity.id
_entity.type
_entity.pdbx_description
1 polymer ?
#
loop_
_entity_poly.entity_id
_entity_poly.type
_entity_poly.pdbx_seq_one_letter_code
_entity_poly.pdbx_strand_id
1 'polypeptide(L)'
;MSNVINPEHECPFDPKHYQCDCFIAPVGSFSWALIQLKLRKRVARSVWGDKGIFLAITPRVNGLTVEDSSDYAVDGVAVGTKYDYLTHIDLHNEHGNFVPWQPTQEDMMACDWAFVEEEPVKPEPKRSLQNIL
;
A
#
# COMPACT_ATOMS: atom_id res chain seq x y z
N MET A 1 -6.91 -36.98 1.43
CA MET A 1 -5.73 -36.31 0.84
C MET A 1 -6.28 -35.47 -0.29
N SER A 2 -6.29 -34.15 -0.30
CA SER A 2 -5.41 -33.17 0.33
C SER A 2 -6.10 -31.80 0.33
N ASN A 3 -6.42 -31.24 1.50
CA ASN A 3 -6.62 -29.79 1.60
C ASN A 3 -5.30 -29.22 2.11
N VAL A 4 -4.35 -29.08 1.18
CA VAL A 4 -3.13 -28.32 1.45
C VAL A 4 -3.57 -26.86 1.58
N ILE A 5 -3.79 -26.41 2.81
CA ILE A 5 -3.60 -25.00 3.13
C ILE A 5 -2.09 -24.81 3.15
N ASN A 6 -1.54 -24.06 2.19
CA ASN A 6 -0.26 -23.40 2.41
C ASN A 6 -0.09 -22.13 1.56
N PRO A 7 -0.24 -20.94 2.17
CA PRO A 7 0.70 -19.84 1.97
C PRO A 7 0.94 -19.15 3.31
N GLU A 8 1.80 -19.74 4.16
CA GLU A 8 2.23 -19.27 5.50
C GLU A 8 1.70 -17.87 5.96
N HIS A 9 0.45 -17.84 6.45
CA HIS A 9 -0.15 -16.85 7.37
C HIS A 9 -0.69 -15.49 6.88
N GLU A 10 -0.83 -15.23 5.57
CA GLU A 10 -1.56 -14.03 5.11
C GLU A 10 -3.09 -14.25 5.07
N CYS A 11 -3.85 -13.48 5.87
CA CYS A 11 -5.30 -13.43 5.73
C CYS A 11 -5.67 -12.78 4.38
N PRO A 12 -6.51 -13.41 3.52
CA PRO A 12 -6.99 -12.80 2.30
C PRO A 12 -7.67 -11.47 2.61
N PHE A 13 -7.25 -10.40 1.93
CA PHE A 13 -7.92 -9.12 2.08
C PHE A 13 -9.16 -9.06 1.19
N ASP A 14 -10.34 -9.26 1.79
CA ASP A 14 -11.62 -8.94 1.17
C ASP A 14 -12.20 -7.66 1.81
N PRO A 15 -12.31 -6.55 1.07
CA PRO A 15 -12.98 -5.32 1.51
C PRO A 15 -14.38 -5.52 2.10
N LYS A 16 -15.11 -6.56 1.68
CA LYS A 16 -16.49 -6.82 2.11
C LYS A 16 -16.59 -7.28 3.56
N HIS A 17 -15.52 -7.88 4.11
CA HIS A 17 -15.47 -8.31 5.51
C HIS A 17 -15.56 -7.17 6.52
N TYR A 18 -15.43 -5.91 6.07
CA TYR A 18 -15.46 -4.72 6.91
C TYR A 18 -16.78 -3.93 6.80
N GLN A 19 -17.80 -4.49 6.14
CA GLN A 19 -19.01 -3.72 5.76
C GLN A 19 -20.22 -3.83 6.72
N CYS A 20 -20.30 -4.76 7.70
CA CYS A 20 -21.45 -4.79 8.64
C CYS A 20 -21.11 -5.30 10.07
N ASP A 21 -21.74 -4.64 11.05
CA ASP A 21 -21.93 -4.92 12.49
C ASP A 21 -20.75 -4.77 13.47
N CYS A 22 -20.28 -3.53 13.55
CA CYS A 22 -20.20 -2.70 14.77
C CYS A 22 -19.39 -3.19 15.99
N PHE A 23 -18.10 -3.40 15.77
CA PHE A 23 -17.06 -2.74 16.57
C PHE A 23 -15.99 -2.26 15.58
N ILE A 24 -16.28 -1.15 14.90
CA ILE A 24 -15.36 -0.54 13.94
C ILE A 24 -14.22 0.08 14.75
N ALA A 25 -12.98 -0.23 14.39
CA ALA A 25 -11.80 0.38 14.99
C ALA A 25 -11.99 1.91 15.09
N PRO A 26 -11.74 2.53 16.26
CA PRO A 26 -11.97 3.97 16.42
C PRO A 26 -11.24 4.76 15.34
N VAL A 27 -11.93 5.72 14.71
CA VAL A 27 -11.28 6.65 13.77
C VAL A 27 -10.09 7.29 14.48
N GLY A 28 -8.95 7.37 13.81
CA GLY A 28 -7.70 7.83 14.42
C GLY A 28 -6.80 6.71 14.94
N SER A 29 -7.33 5.53 15.27
CA SER A 29 -6.52 4.41 15.79
C SER A 29 -5.71 3.72 14.69
N PHE A 30 -4.61 3.05 15.09
CA PHE A 30 -3.85 2.22 14.15
C PHE A 30 -4.67 1.10 13.52
N SER A 31 -5.56 0.46 14.29
CA SER A 31 -6.48 -0.56 13.76
C SER A 31 -7.37 0.01 12.64
N TRP A 32 -7.85 1.25 12.80
CA TRP A 32 -8.60 1.94 11.75
C TRP A 32 -7.71 2.24 10.54
N ALA A 33 -6.49 2.73 10.77
CA ALA A 33 -5.52 3.02 9.72
C ALA A 33 -5.18 1.77 8.89
N LEU A 34 -5.00 0.62 9.53
CA LEU A 34 -4.74 -0.65 8.84
C LEU A 34 -5.93 -1.09 7.99
N ILE A 35 -7.17 -0.88 8.46
CA ILE A 35 -8.38 -1.15 7.66
C ILE A 35 -8.38 -0.24 6.41
N GLN A 36 -8.10 1.06 6.58
CA GLN A 36 -8.04 2.01 5.47
C GLN A 36 -6.95 1.65 4.46
N LEU A 37 -5.75 1.30 4.94
CA LEU A 37 -4.66 0.81 4.10
C LEU A 37 -5.12 -0.38 3.29
N LYS A 38 -5.67 -1.41 3.95
CA LYS A 38 -6.14 -2.58 3.22
C LYS A 38 -7.17 -2.19 2.15
N LEU A 39 -8.11 -1.28 2.44
CA LEU A 39 -9.06 -0.67 1.49
C LEU A 39 -8.44 0.22 0.41
N ARG A 40 -7.11 0.18 0.23
CA ARG A 40 -6.35 0.94 -0.78
C ARG A 40 -6.39 2.46 -0.56
N LYS A 41 -6.63 2.91 0.67
CA LYS A 41 -6.57 4.33 1.05
C LYS A 41 -5.20 4.66 1.61
N ARG A 42 -4.77 5.92 1.42
CA ARG A 42 -3.55 6.47 2.03
C ARG A 42 -3.89 7.06 3.38
N VAL A 43 -3.03 6.80 4.36
CA VAL A 43 -3.18 7.32 5.72
C VAL A 43 -1.86 7.88 6.22
N ALA A 44 -1.93 8.86 7.12
CA ALA A 44 -0.76 9.48 7.72
C ALA A 44 -1.00 9.75 9.21
N ARG A 45 0.08 9.84 9.99
CA ARG A 45 0.05 10.40 11.34
C ARG A 45 -0.10 11.91 11.26
N SER A 46 -0.75 12.53 12.24
CA SER A 46 -0.88 14.00 12.28
C SER A 46 0.48 14.69 12.44
N VAL A 47 1.44 14.06 13.13
CA VAL A 47 2.82 14.56 13.25
C VAL A 47 3.62 14.57 11.94
N TRP A 48 3.06 14.01 10.87
CA TRP A 48 3.62 14.03 9.51
C TRP A 48 2.98 15.08 8.61
N GLY A 49 1.98 15.83 9.12
CA GLY A 49 0.92 16.49 8.37
C GLY A 49 1.32 17.28 7.10
N ASP A 50 2.35 18.12 7.15
CA ASP A 50 2.77 18.97 6.03
C ASP A 50 3.98 18.43 5.26
N LYS A 51 4.53 17.29 5.68
CA LYS A 51 5.75 16.71 5.10
C LYS A 51 5.48 15.81 3.90
N GLY A 52 4.22 15.63 3.51
CA GLY A 52 3.84 14.70 2.44
C GLY A 52 4.18 13.23 2.76
N ILE A 53 4.37 12.89 4.03
CA ILE A 53 4.67 11.52 4.46
C ILE A 53 3.36 10.77 4.67
N PHE A 54 3.24 9.60 4.06
CA PHE A 54 2.05 8.75 4.20
C PHE A 54 2.38 7.27 4.03
N LEU A 55 1.45 6.44 4.46
CA LEU A 55 1.47 5.00 4.22
C LEU A 55 0.54 4.63 3.06
N ALA A 56 0.98 3.66 2.27
CA ALA A 56 0.19 3.02 1.23
C ALA A 56 0.42 1.51 1.26
N ILE A 57 -0.57 0.73 0.81
CA ILE A 57 -0.43 -0.72 0.69
C ILE A 57 0.06 -1.08 -0.73
N THR A 58 1.08 -1.91 -0.81
CA THR A 58 1.53 -2.51 -2.07
C THR A 58 0.95 -3.91 -2.17
N PRO A 59 0.12 -4.19 -3.19
CA PRO A 59 -0.56 -5.47 -3.31
C PRO A 59 0.44 -6.55 -3.76
N ARG A 60 0.17 -7.78 -3.38
CA ARG A 60 0.90 -8.94 -3.92
C ARG A 60 0.86 -8.96 -5.44
N VAL A 61 2.00 -9.25 -6.06
CA VAL A 61 2.14 -9.52 -7.50
C VAL A 61 2.68 -10.93 -7.67
N ASN A 62 1.95 -11.76 -8.41
CA ASN A 62 2.30 -13.16 -8.58
C ASN A 62 3.00 -13.42 -9.91
N GLY A 63 3.82 -14.47 -9.94
CA GLY A 63 4.39 -15.01 -11.18
C GLY A 63 5.46 -14.13 -11.82
N LEU A 64 6.12 -13.30 -11.03
CA LEU A 64 7.28 -12.54 -11.48
C LEU A 64 8.44 -13.48 -11.80
N THR A 65 9.37 -12.96 -12.59
CA THR A 65 10.54 -13.71 -13.05
C THR A 65 11.77 -12.85 -12.84
N VAL A 66 12.84 -13.44 -12.31
CA VAL A 66 14.15 -12.78 -12.23
C VAL A 66 14.67 -12.56 -13.65
N GLU A 67 14.76 -11.30 -14.05
CA GLU A 67 15.33 -10.88 -15.34
C GLU A 67 16.84 -10.71 -15.24
N ASP A 68 17.55 -10.88 -16.36
CA ASP A 68 19.01 -10.81 -16.44
C ASP A 68 19.57 -9.47 -15.92
N SER A 69 18.84 -8.38 -16.15
CA SER A 69 19.21 -7.03 -15.71
C SER A 69 18.66 -6.63 -14.33
N SER A 70 18.04 -7.55 -13.59
CA SER A 70 17.47 -7.24 -12.27
C SER A 70 18.53 -7.24 -11.17
N ASP A 71 18.32 -6.45 -10.12
CA ASP A 71 19.20 -6.45 -8.94
C ASP A 71 19.32 -7.85 -8.33
N TYR A 72 18.26 -8.66 -8.37
CA TYR A 72 18.29 -10.05 -7.92
C TYR A 72 19.28 -10.91 -8.72
N ALA A 73 19.40 -10.70 -10.03
CA ALA A 73 20.37 -11.42 -10.84
C ALA A 73 21.81 -10.99 -10.50
N VAL A 74 22.02 -9.68 -10.27
CA VAL A 74 23.30 -9.13 -9.80
C VAL A 74 23.69 -9.73 -8.45
N ASP A 75 22.73 -9.91 -7.55
CA ASP A 75 22.90 -10.53 -6.23
C ASP A 75 23.02 -12.07 -6.28
N GLY A 76 23.01 -12.66 -7.48
CA GLY A 76 23.27 -14.07 -7.71
C GLY A 76 22.04 -14.99 -7.70
N VAL A 77 20.83 -14.44 -7.69
CA VAL A 77 19.61 -15.23 -7.90
C VAL A 77 19.54 -15.66 -9.37
N ALA A 78 19.30 -16.95 -9.62
CA ALA A 78 19.28 -17.48 -10.98
C ALA A 78 18.23 -16.80 -11.86
N VAL A 79 18.65 -16.30 -13.03
CA VAL A 79 17.75 -15.77 -14.06
C VAL A 79 16.70 -16.81 -14.42
N GLY A 80 15.44 -16.38 -14.53
CA GLY A 80 14.30 -17.28 -14.75
C GLY A 80 13.65 -17.81 -13.47
N THR A 81 14.22 -17.55 -12.29
CA THR A 81 13.58 -17.91 -11.01
C THR A 81 12.22 -17.24 -10.92
N LYS A 82 11.18 -18.05 -10.68
CA LYS A 82 9.82 -17.57 -10.44
C LYS A 82 9.65 -17.18 -8.98
N TYR A 83 9.04 -16.04 -8.74
CA TYR A 83 8.72 -15.57 -7.40
C TYR A 83 7.45 -14.73 -7.39
N ASP A 84 6.86 -14.61 -6.21
CA ASP A 84 5.78 -13.68 -5.94
C ASP A 84 6.33 -12.55 -5.06
N TYR A 85 5.97 -11.31 -5.39
CA TYR A 85 6.26 -10.16 -4.54
C TYR A 85 5.09 -9.98 -3.57
N LEU A 86 5.36 -10.07 -2.26
CA LEU A 86 4.33 -10.19 -1.24
C LEU A 86 3.66 -8.85 -0.92
N THR A 87 2.46 -8.89 -0.35
CA THR A 87 1.76 -7.68 0.11
C THR A 87 2.53 -7.04 1.27
N HIS A 88 2.73 -5.72 1.23
CA HIS A 88 3.39 -4.98 2.31
C HIS A 88 2.86 -3.53 2.37
N ILE A 89 3.29 -2.79 3.39
CA ILE A 89 3.00 -1.37 3.53
C ILE A 89 4.27 -0.61 3.20
N ASP A 90 4.15 0.38 2.32
CA ASP A 90 5.21 1.33 2.04
C ASP A 90 4.95 2.63 2.77
N LEU A 91 6.04 3.28 3.18
CA LEU A 91 6.07 4.68 3.56
C LEU A 91 6.57 5.49 2.37
N HIS A 92 5.75 6.44 1.94
CA HIS A 92 6.18 7.55 1.10
C HIS A 92 6.82 8.60 1.99
N ASN A 93 8.09 8.91 1.76
CA ASN A 93 8.85 9.85 2.58
C ASN A 93 8.69 11.30 2.09
N GLU A 94 9.23 12.25 2.84
CA GLU A 94 9.16 13.69 2.52
C GLU A 94 9.88 14.09 1.23
N HIS A 95 10.64 13.17 0.63
CA HIS A 95 11.36 13.37 -0.63
C HIS A 95 10.66 12.73 -1.84
N GLY A 96 9.47 12.15 -1.67
CA GLY A 96 8.74 11.53 -2.78
C GLY A 96 9.06 10.05 -3.02
N ASN A 97 9.85 9.41 -2.16
CA ASN A 97 10.33 8.04 -2.37
C ASN A 97 9.61 7.05 -1.46
N PHE A 98 9.48 5.81 -1.92
CA PHE A 98 8.87 4.72 -1.17
C PHE A 98 9.93 3.84 -0.52
N VAL A 99 9.66 3.42 0.71
CA VAL A 99 10.43 2.40 1.42
C VAL A 99 9.48 1.45 2.14
N PRO A 100 9.82 0.16 2.30
CA PRO A 100 9.05 -0.74 3.15
C PRO A 100 8.92 -0.18 4.56
N TRP A 101 7.72 -0.24 5.12
CA TRP A 101 7.42 0.32 6.43
C TRP A 101 7.09 -0.77 7.45
N GLN A 102 7.67 -0.62 8.64
CA GLN A 102 7.37 -1.45 9.80
C GLN A 102 6.83 -0.53 10.92
N PRO A 103 5.64 -0.80 11.48
CA PRO A 103 5.10 0.01 12.57
C PRO A 103 5.97 -0.11 13.82
N THR A 104 6.22 1.03 14.47
CA THR A 104 6.76 1.04 15.84
C THR A 104 5.66 0.75 16.88
N GLN A 105 6.05 0.52 18.14
CA GLN A 105 5.07 0.43 19.23
C GLN A 105 4.25 1.73 19.38
N GLU A 106 4.88 2.89 19.18
CA GLU A 106 4.17 4.17 19.22
C GLU A 106 3.16 4.30 18.08
N ASP A 107 3.49 3.83 16.88
CA ASP A 107 2.56 3.83 15.74
C ASP A 107 1.33 2.96 15.99
N MET A 108 1.53 1.77 16.57
CA MET A 108 0.44 0.86 16.90
C MET A 108 -0.48 1.39 18.01
N MET A 109 0.06 2.18 18.93
CA MET A 109 -0.68 2.78 20.05
C MET A 109 -1.22 4.19 19.74
N ALA A 110 -0.92 4.74 18.58
CA ALA A 110 -1.32 6.07 18.18
C ALA A 110 -2.82 6.18 17.84
N CYS A 111 -3.38 7.36 18.11
CA CYS A 111 -4.78 7.71 17.88
C CYS A 111 -4.94 8.93 16.95
N ASP A 112 -3.87 9.37 16.27
CA ASP A 112 -3.82 10.56 15.41
C ASP A 112 -3.69 10.21 13.92
N TRP A 113 -4.11 9.01 13.50
CA TRP A 113 -4.13 8.59 12.11
C TRP A 113 -5.27 9.28 11.33
N ALA A 114 -4.97 9.79 10.13
CA ALA A 114 -5.94 10.45 9.27
C ALA A 114 -5.76 10.04 7.81
N PHE A 115 -6.74 10.33 6.96
CA PHE A 115 -6.58 10.23 5.51
C PHE A 115 -5.60 11.29 5.01
N VAL A 116 -4.87 10.97 3.95
CA VAL A 116 -4.15 11.98 3.17
C VAL A 116 -5.15 12.71 2.30
N GLU A 117 -5.28 14.02 2.46
CA GLU A 117 -6.09 14.83 1.55
C GLU A 117 -5.52 14.71 0.14
N GLU A 118 -6.34 14.25 -0.81
CA GLU A 118 -5.94 14.27 -2.20
C GLU A 118 -6.02 15.72 -2.67
N GLU A 119 -4.91 16.31 -3.12
CA GLU A 119 -5.01 17.59 -3.81
C GLU A 119 -6.00 17.43 -4.98
N PRO A 120 -6.93 18.38 -5.17
CA PRO A 120 -7.91 18.28 -6.23
C PRO A 120 -7.16 18.14 -7.55
N VAL A 121 -7.41 17.03 -8.26
CA VAL A 121 -6.85 16.79 -9.59
C VAL A 121 -7.16 18.01 -10.44
N LYS A 122 -6.14 18.81 -10.75
CA LYS A 122 -6.28 19.97 -11.62
C LYS A 122 -6.77 19.42 -12.96
N PRO A 123 -7.96 19.83 -13.45
CA PRO A 123 -8.51 19.27 -14.67
C PRO A 123 -7.48 19.45 -15.79
N GLU A 124 -7.18 18.37 -16.49
CA GLU A 124 -6.31 18.42 -17.66
C GLU A 124 -6.83 19.52 -18.61
N PRO A 125 -5.94 20.38 -19.15
CA PRO A 125 -6.35 21.36 -20.13
C PRO A 125 -7.03 20.62 -21.28
N LYS A 126 -8.32 20.88 -21.50
CA LYS A 126 -9.04 20.35 -22.67
C LYS A 126 -8.23 20.73 -23.90
N ARG A 127 -7.60 19.74 -24.53
CA ARG A 127 -6.91 19.91 -25.81
C ARG A 127 -7.95 20.45 -26.77
N SER A 128 -7.86 21.73 -27.10
CA SER A 128 -8.75 22.37 -28.06
C SER A 128 -8.55 21.65 -29.39
N LEU A 129 -9.57 20.93 -29.83
CA LEU A 129 -9.70 20.54 -31.24
C LEU A 129 -10.00 21.82 -32.02
N GLN A 130 -8.97 22.64 -32.22
CA GLN A 130 -9.01 23.71 -33.19
C GLN A 130 -8.33 23.23 -34.46
N ASN A 131 -9.19 23.08 -35.48
CA ASN A 131 -8.93 23.18 -36.91
C ASN A 131 -8.28 21.95 -37.57
N ILE A 132 -9.15 21.00 -37.93
CA ILE A 132 -9.04 20.32 -39.24
C ILE A 132 -10.21 20.83 -40.08
N LEU A 133 -9.94 21.87 -40.86
CA LEU A 133 -10.62 22.19 -42.12
C LEU A 133 -9.53 22.48 -43.15
#